data_AF-A0A970Z601-F1
#
_entry.id   AF-A0A970Z601-F1
#
_cell.length_a   1.000
_cell.length_b   1.000
_cell.length_c   1.000
_cell.angle_alpha   90.00
_cell.angle_beta   90.00
_cell.angle_gamma   90.00
#
_symmetry.space_group_name_H-M   'P 1'
#
loop_
_entity.id
_entity.type
_entity.pdbx_description
1 polymer ?
#
loop_
_entity_poly.entity_id
_entity_poly.type
_entity_poly.pdbx_seq_one_letter_code
_entity_poly.pdbx_strand_id
1 'polypeptide(L)'
;MPAPPTTWAGRVDGGGATLAIATEDGVAVAYVCDGRRVEAWLRGTAVDGRLELTGPGGAGLDGGYGDGVATGTVTARGREWTFELGAVRKPSGLYRATATVRNARVTGGWIVLPDGRQVGVLTEDGVPRPAPELDVTTGRVDGSPVRATAVDAAGNGS
;
A
#
# COMPACT_ATOMS: atom_id res chain seq x y z
N MET A 1 12.91 -5.31 -21.34
CA MET A 1 11.51 -4.87 -21.51
C MET A 1 11.02 -4.44 -20.13
N PRO A 2 10.35 -3.28 -19.99
CA PRO A 2 9.72 -2.94 -18.72
C PRO A 2 8.73 -4.04 -18.34
N ALA A 3 8.75 -4.46 -17.07
CA ALA A 3 7.79 -5.44 -16.57
C ALA A 3 6.37 -4.84 -16.62
N PRO A 4 5.34 -5.63 -16.95
CA PRO A 4 3.96 -5.15 -16.92
C PRO A 4 3.62 -4.67 -15.50
N PRO A 5 2.76 -3.64 -15.36
CA PRO A 5 2.37 -3.12 -14.06
C PRO A 5 1.77 -4.24 -13.23
N THR A 6 2.38 -4.50 -12.09
CA THR A 6 1.98 -5.58 -11.20
C THR A 6 1.77 -5.02 -9.81
N THR A 7 0.65 -5.39 -9.19
CA THR A 7 0.38 -5.03 -7.81
C THR A 7 0.35 -6.30 -6.98
N TRP A 8 0.96 -6.27 -5.81
CA TRP A 8 0.91 -7.31 -4.80
C TRP A 8 0.27 -6.71 -3.55
N ALA A 9 -0.60 -7.46 -2.89
CA ALA A 9 -1.25 -7.01 -1.67
C ALA A 9 -1.54 -8.19 -0.77
N GLY A 10 -1.27 -8.03 0.52
CA GLY A 10 -1.45 -9.10 1.50
C GLY A 10 -0.96 -8.71 2.88
N ARG A 11 -1.10 -9.63 3.82
CA ARG A 11 -0.69 -9.42 5.21
C ARG A 11 0.72 -9.94 5.42
N VAL A 12 1.47 -9.22 6.23
CA VAL A 12 2.81 -9.58 6.68
C VAL A 12 2.75 -10.06 8.12
N ASP A 13 3.65 -10.97 8.50
CA ASP A 13 3.75 -11.49 9.88
C ASP A 13 2.41 -12.03 10.44
N GLY A 14 1.69 -12.82 9.64
CA GLY A 14 0.43 -13.47 10.06
C GLY A 14 -0.76 -12.53 10.31
N GLY A 15 -0.66 -11.25 9.95
CA GLY A 15 -1.70 -10.25 10.20
C GLY A 15 -1.32 -9.12 11.15
N GLY A 16 -0.04 -9.04 11.56
CA GLY A 16 0.48 -7.91 12.33
C GLY A 16 0.54 -6.60 11.53
N ALA A 17 0.73 -6.69 10.21
CA ALA A 17 0.59 -5.57 9.28
C ALA A 17 0.13 -6.03 7.89
N THR A 18 -0.20 -5.08 7.04
CA THR A 18 -0.59 -5.25 5.64
C THR A 18 0.40 -4.49 4.78
N LEU A 19 0.86 -5.13 3.72
CA LEU A 19 1.78 -4.57 2.75
C LEU A 19 1.16 -4.66 1.37
N ALA A 20 1.23 -3.56 0.63
CA ALA A 20 0.96 -3.56 -0.79
C ALA A 20 2.16 -3.02 -1.54
N ILE A 21 2.46 -3.60 -2.69
CA ILE A 21 3.57 -3.22 -3.56
C ILE A 21 2.99 -3.03 -4.95
N ALA A 22 3.14 -1.85 -5.53
CA ALA A 22 2.86 -1.62 -6.93
C ALA A 22 4.19 -1.45 -7.66
N THR A 23 4.34 -2.08 -8.81
CA THR A 23 5.46 -1.87 -9.73
C THR A 23 4.97 -1.50 -11.11
N GLU A 24 5.70 -0.62 -11.78
CA GLU A 24 5.37 -0.09 -13.10
C GLU A 24 6.63 0.55 -13.68
N ASP A 25 6.98 0.24 -14.93
CA ASP A 25 8.13 0.82 -15.64
C ASP A 25 9.48 0.78 -14.86
N GLY A 26 9.69 -0.27 -14.06
CA GLY A 26 10.91 -0.43 -13.24
C GLY A 26 10.91 0.41 -11.95
N VAL A 27 9.84 1.14 -11.67
CA VAL A 27 9.60 1.84 -10.41
C VAL A 27 8.75 0.96 -9.50
N ALA A 28 9.03 1.02 -8.21
CA ALA A 28 8.28 0.32 -7.17
C ALA A 28 7.81 1.30 -6.10
N VAL A 29 6.57 1.15 -5.67
CA VAL A 29 6.00 1.84 -4.51
C VAL A 29 5.41 0.78 -3.59
N ALA A 30 5.88 0.74 -2.36
CA ALA A 30 5.32 -0.12 -1.33
C ALA A 30 4.67 0.71 -0.23
N TYR A 31 3.60 0.19 0.34
CA TYR A 31 2.86 0.80 1.42
C TYR A 31 2.61 -0.25 2.47
N VAL A 32 3.13 -0.02 3.67
CA VAL A 32 2.92 -0.87 4.83
C VAL A 32 2.06 -0.13 5.85
N CYS A 33 0.99 -0.79 6.29
CA CYS A 33 0.15 -0.28 7.36
C CYS A 33 -0.32 -1.40 8.30
N ASP A 34 -0.48 -1.12 9.60
CA ASP A 34 -0.97 -2.12 10.56
C ASP A 34 -2.50 -2.11 10.73
N GLY A 35 -3.21 -1.30 9.95
CA GLY A 35 -4.65 -1.08 10.10
C GLY A 35 -5.02 -0.38 11.42
N ARG A 36 -4.05 0.16 12.16
CA ARG A 36 -4.31 0.88 13.43
C ARG A 36 -3.65 2.24 13.47
N ARG A 37 -2.32 2.29 13.45
CA ARG A 37 -1.51 3.50 13.74
C ARG A 37 -0.22 3.61 12.94
N VAL A 38 0.26 2.48 12.42
CA VAL A 38 1.52 2.39 11.70
C VAL A 38 1.21 2.57 10.23
N GLU A 39 1.89 3.53 9.64
CA GLU A 39 1.89 3.81 8.21
C GLU A 39 3.33 4.09 7.78
N ALA A 40 3.81 3.42 6.75
CA ALA A 40 5.04 3.78 6.05
C ALA A 40 4.91 3.57 4.54
N TRP A 41 5.29 4.59 3.80
CA TRP A 41 5.39 4.58 2.35
C TRP A 41 6.85 4.38 1.98
N LEU A 42 7.13 3.37 1.17
CA LEU A 42 8.44 3.11 0.61
C LEU A 42 8.38 3.29 -0.90
N ARG A 43 9.48 3.80 -1.46
CA ARG A 43 9.63 3.97 -2.89
C ARG A 43 11.02 3.52 -3.30
N GLY A 44 11.11 2.93 -4.48
CA GLY A 44 12.38 2.54 -5.06
C GLY A 44 12.20 1.95 -6.43
N THR A 45 12.97 0.91 -6.75
CA THR A 45 13.02 0.30 -8.07
C THR A 45 12.67 -1.18 -8.01
N ALA A 46 12.04 -1.65 -9.08
CA ALA A 46 11.68 -3.06 -9.30
C ALA A 46 12.24 -3.52 -10.63
N VAL A 47 13.49 -3.95 -10.65
CA VAL A 47 14.19 -4.39 -11.88
C VAL A 47 14.77 -5.78 -11.67
N ASP A 48 14.79 -6.57 -12.72
CA ASP A 48 15.37 -7.92 -12.73
C ASP A 48 14.83 -8.85 -11.61
N GLY A 49 13.54 -8.74 -11.29
CA GLY A 49 12.93 -9.55 -10.22
C GLY A 49 13.37 -9.17 -8.81
N ARG A 50 14.03 -8.02 -8.63
CA ARG A 50 14.45 -7.48 -7.33
C ARG A 50 13.64 -6.25 -6.95
N LEU A 51 13.22 -6.19 -5.70
CA LEU A 51 12.56 -5.05 -5.07
C LEU A 51 13.54 -4.43 -4.08
N GLU A 52 13.94 -3.19 -4.34
CA GLU A 52 14.72 -2.41 -3.40
C GLU A 52 14.01 -1.07 -3.20
N LEU A 53 13.36 -0.91 -2.05
CA LEU A 53 12.62 0.30 -1.71
C LEU A 53 13.10 0.85 -0.37
N THR A 54 13.11 2.17 -0.29
CA THR A 54 13.45 2.88 0.95
C THR A 54 12.36 3.87 1.28
N GLY A 55 12.19 4.15 2.57
CA GLY A 55 11.15 5.01 3.09
C GLY A 55 11.62 5.83 4.29
N PRO A 56 10.85 6.85 4.66
CA PRO A 56 11.19 7.72 5.79
C PRO A 56 11.14 6.94 7.12
N GLY A 57 11.97 7.37 8.08
CA GLY A 57 12.03 6.74 9.41
C GLY A 57 12.77 5.40 9.46
N GLY A 58 13.73 5.20 8.55
CA GLY A 58 14.51 3.95 8.45
C GLY A 58 13.70 2.78 7.89
N ALA A 59 12.64 3.09 7.15
CA ALA A 59 11.87 2.05 6.48
C ALA A 59 12.65 1.57 5.25
N GLY A 60 12.75 0.27 5.06
CA GLY A 60 13.39 -0.38 3.94
C GLY A 60 12.59 -1.61 3.53
N LEU A 61 12.60 -1.94 2.26
CA LEU A 61 12.04 -3.18 1.77
C LEU A 61 13.06 -3.76 0.79
N ASP A 62 13.51 -4.96 1.10
CA ASP A 62 14.39 -5.72 0.26
C ASP A 62 13.74 -7.07 -0.03
N GLY A 63 13.67 -7.44 -1.30
CA GLY A 63 12.99 -8.67 -1.68
C GLY A 63 13.12 -9.01 -3.15
N GLY A 64 12.50 -10.13 -3.51
CA GLY A 64 12.38 -10.60 -4.88
C GLY A 64 10.92 -10.69 -5.31
N TYR A 65 10.67 -10.44 -6.59
CA TYR A 65 9.39 -10.73 -7.23
C TYR A 65 9.62 -11.68 -8.41
N GLY A 66 8.84 -12.75 -8.47
CA GLY A 66 8.96 -13.81 -9.47
C GLY A 66 7.72 -14.70 -9.45
N ASP A 67 7.36 -15.30 -10.60
CA ASP A 67 6.21 -16.22 -10.70
C ASP A 67 4.87 -15.65 -10.21
N GLY A 68 4.72 -14.31 -10.25
CA GLY A 68 3.53 -13.63 -9.74
C GLY A 68 3.46 -13.58 -8.22
N VAL A 69 4.55 -13.83 -7.50
CA VAL A 69 4.65 -13.71 -6.04
C VAL A 69 5.80 -12.77 -5.69
N ALA A 70 5.57 -11.88 -4.73
CA ALA A 70 6.61 -11.03 -4.16
C ALA A 70 6.92 -11.52 -2.75
N THR A 71 8.20 -11.81 -2.50
CA THR A 71 8.69 -12.24 -1.19
C THR A 71 9.86 -11.40 -0.76
N GLY A 72 10.03 -11.24 0.55
CA GLY A 72 11.16 -10.50 1.08
C GLY A 72 10.91 -10.04 2.49
N THR A 73 11.64 -8.99 2.85
CA THR A 73 11.62 -8.45 4.19
C THR A 73 11.37 -6.95 4.12
N VAL A 74 10.39 -6.48 4.88
CA VAL A 74 10.10 -5.06 5.04
C VAL A 74 10.44 -4.67 6.46
N THR A 75 11.26 -3.63 6.58
CA THR A 75 11.61 -2.99 7.83
C THR A 75 10.90 -1.66 7.88
N ALA A 76 10.13 -1.37 8.92
CA ALA A 76 9.60 -0.03 9.16
C ALA A 76 9.49 0.25 10.66
N ARG A 77 9.73 1.50 11.07
CA ARG A 77 9.71 1.91 12.49
C ARG A 77 10.64 1.04 13.37
N GLY A 78 11.75 0.55 12.83
CA GLY A 78 12.69 -0.33 13.54
C GLY A 78 12.19 -1.76 13.81
N ARG A 79 11.06 -2.15 13.19
CA ARG A 79 10.56 -3.52 13.19
C ARG A 79 10.75 -4.11 11.80
N GLU A 80 11.14 -5.37 11.75
CA GLU A 80 11.31 -6.14 10.54
C GLU A 80 10.18 -7.18 10.44
N TRP A 81 9.59 -7.32 9.26
CA TRP A 81 8.54 -8.28 8.96
C TRP A 81 8.83 -8.97 7.63
N THR A 82 8.71 -10.29 7.61
CA THR A 82 8.76 -11.05 6.37
C THR A 82 7.40 -11.01 5.68
N PHE A 83 7.41 -10.84 4.36
CA PHE A 83 6.20 -10.78 3.55
C PHE A 83 6.24 -11.81 2.42
N GLU A 84 5.07 -12.38 2.14
CA GLU A 84 4.82 -13.22 0.98
C GLU A 84 3.46 -12.79 0.41
N LEU A 85 3.50 -12.10 -0.73
CA LEU A 85 2.34 -11.48 -1.34
C LEU A 85 2.11 -12.09 -2.73
N GLY A 86 0.90 -12.55 -2.99
CA GLY A 86 0.48 -12.92 -4.34
C GLY A 86 0.17 -11.68 -5.18
N ALA A 87 0.42 -11.77 -6.49
CA ALA A 87 0.04 -10.72 -7.44
C ALA A 87 -1.48 -10.63 -7.48
N VAL A 88 -1.98 -9.44 -7.26
CA VAL A 88 -3.39 -9.09 -7.29
C VAL A 88 -3.71 -8.30 -8.55
N ARG A 89 -4.96 -8.35 -8.98
CA ARG A 89 -5.46 -7.57 -10.12
C ARG A 89 -6.59 -6.67 -9.65
N LYS A 90 -6.76 -5.53 -10.33
CA LYS A 90 -7.86 -4.58 -10.08
C LYS A 90 -9.20 -5.35 -9.99
N PRO A 91 -10.02 -5.10 -8.95
CA PRO A 91 -9.98 -3.94 -8.04
C PRO A 91 -9.03 -4.07 -6.84
N SER A 92 -8.35 -5.21 -6.66
CA SER A 92 -7.40 -5.41 -5.57
C SER A 92 -6.08 -4.68 -5.87
N GLY A 93 -5.56 -3.93 -4.89
CA GLY A 93 -4.37 -3.12 -5.05
C GLY A 93 -4.21 -2.02 -4.01
N LEU A 94 -3.26 -1.12 -4.27
CA LEU A 94 -2.96 0.02 -3.40
C LEU A 94 -3.76 1.26 -3.84
N TYR A 95 -4.42 1.89 -2.89
CA TYR A 95 -5.17 3.11 -3.07
C TYR A 95 -4.72 4.13 -2.03
N ARG A 96 -4.68 5.40 -2.43
CA ARG A 96 -4.44 6.51 -1.53
C ARG A 96 -5.61 7.46 -1.63
N ALA A 97 -6.17 7.86 -0.50
CA ALA A 97 -7.20 8.88 -0.50
C ALA A 97 -6.91 9.97 0.52
N THR A 98 -7.32 11.18 0.15
CA THR A 98 -7.44 12.28 1.10
C THR A 98 -8.93 12.59 1.23
N ALA A 99 -9.42 12.61 2.46
CA ALA A 99 -10.81 12.86 2.78
C ALA A 99 -10.91 14.00 3.78
N THR A 100 -12.06 14.65 3.82
CA THR A 100 -12.40 15.52 4.95
C THR A 100 -13.51 14.83 5.72
N VAL A 101 -13.15 14.12 6.79
CA VAL A 101 -14.12 13.43 7.65
C VAL A 101 -14.41 14.34 8.83
N ARG A 102 -15.68 14.61 9.11
CA ARG A 102 -16.10 15.46 10.25
C ARG A 102 -15.37 16.81 10.34
N ASN A 103 -15.17 17.48 9.20
CA ASN A 103 -14.48 18.76 9.09
C ASN A 103 -12.95 18.72 9.37
N ALA A 104 -12.35 17.55 9.55
CA ALA A 104 -10.91 17.34 9.67
C ALA A 104 -10.34 16.75 8.37
N ARG A 105 -9.20 17.28 7.90
CA ARG A 105 -8.50 16.72 6.73
C ARG A 105 -7.80 15.45 7.16
N VAL A 106 -8.24 14.32 6.64
CA VAL A 106 -7.63 13.02 6.85
C VAL A 106 -6.91 12.56 5.58
N THR A 107 -5.72 12.01 5.73
CA THR A 107 -4.96 11.41 4.63
C THR A 107 -4.70 9.96 4.98
N GLY A 108 -5.00 9.03 4.08
CA GLY A 108 -4.82 7.61 4.34
C GLY A 108 -4.48 6.80 3.11
N GLY A 109 -3.97 5.60 3.35
CA GLY A 109 -3.81 4.56 2.35
C GLY A 109 -4.77 3.40 2.62
N TRP A 110 -5.27 2.80 1.54
CA TRP A 110 -6.12 1.61 1.55
C TRP A 110 -5.46 0.53 0.71
N ILE A 111 -5.39 -0.67 1.28
CA ILE A 111 -4.92 -1.87 0.62
C ILE A 111 -6.12 -2.77 0.42
N VAL A 112 -6.50 -2.99 -0.83
CA VAL A 112 -7.59 -3.91 -1.19
C VAL A 112 -6.97 -5.29 -1.43
N LEU A 113 -7.29 -6.23 -0.56
CA LEU A 113 -6.85 -7.63 -0.63
C LEU A 113 -7.61 -8.40 -1.73
N PRO A 114 -7.07 -9.53 -2.21
CA PRO A 114 -7.75 -10.37 -3.19
C PRO A 114 -9.04 -10.99 -2.64
N ASP A 115 -9.12 -11.22 -1.32
CA ASP A 115 -10.33 -11.66 -0.61
C ASP A 115 -11.43 -10.58 -0.52
N GLY A 116 -11.24 -9.41 -1.13
CA GLY A 116 -12.16 -8.27 -1.05
C GLY A 116 -12.09 -7.47 0.26
N ARG A 117 -11.30 -7.95 1.23
CA ARG A 117 -11.03 -7.21 2.48
C ARG A 117 -10.19 -5.98 2.19
N GLN A 118 -10.55 -4.87 2.81
CA GLN A 118 -9.78 -3.63 2.70
C GLN A 118 -9.15 -3.30 4.05
N VAL A 119 -7.85 -3.01 4.04
CA VAL A 119 -7.14 -2.56 5.23
C VAL A 119 -6.49 -1.24 4.93
N GLY A 120 -6.80 -0.23 5.73
CA GLY A 120 -6.20 1.09 5.59
C GLY A 120 -5.95 1.74 6.93
N VAL A 121 -5.09 2.75 6.90
CA VAL A 121 -4.87 3.67 8.02
C VAL A 121 -5.09 5.06 7.48
N LEU A 122 -5.85 5.87 8.21
CA LEU A 122 -5.97 7.30 7.95
C LEU A 122 -5.36 8.05 9.10
N THR A 123 -4.71 9.16 8.79
CA THR A 123 -4.19 10.10 9.78
C THR A 123 -5.13 11.29 9.85
N GLU A 124 -5.80 11.45 10.99
CA GLU A 124 -6.72 12.54 11.31
C GLU A 124 -6.03 13.46 12.32
N ASP A 125 -5.79 14.73 11.95
CA ASP A 125 -5.09 15.71 12.80
C ASP A 125 -3.75 15.22 13.37
N GLY A 126 -3.00 14.43 12.58
CA GLY A 126 -1.73 13.82 13.01
C GLY A 126 -1.88 12.55 13.85
N VAL A 127 -3.11 12.12 14.13
CA VAL A 127 -3.43 10.89 14.87
C VAL A 127 -3.80 9.79 13.88
N PRO A 128 -2.97 8.75 13.74
CA PRO A 128 -3.28 7.62 12.87
C PRO A 128 -4.35 6.72 13.51
N ARG A 129 -5.36 6.37 12.71
CA ARG A 129 -6.52 5.55 13.06
C ARG A 129 -6.81 4.51 11.97
N PRO A 130 -7.50 3.40 12.31
CA PRO A 130 -8.03 2.48 11.31
C PRO A 130 -8.88 3.24 10.28
N ALA A 131 -8.58 3.07 9.00
CA ALA A 131 -9.41 3.63 7.96
C ALA A 131 -10.70 2.81 7.80
N PRO A 132 -11.86 3.45 7.66
CA PRO A 132 -13.09 2.76 7.26
C PRO A 132 -12.94 2.16 5.86
N GLU A 133 -13.83 1.25 5.50
CA GLU A 133 -13.84 0.64 4.16
C GLU A 133 -13.97 1.73 3.08
N LEU A 134 -13.11 1.65 2.06
CA LEU A 134 -13.14 2.54 0.91
C LEU A 134 -14.01 1.92 -0.19
N ASP A 135 -15.07 2.61 -0.54
CA ASP A 135 -15.86 2.28 -1.70
C ASP A 135 -15.13 2.81 -2.94
N VAL A 136 -14.30 1.97 -3.56
CA VAL A 136 -13.50 2.34 -4.74
C VAL A 136 -14.36 2.63 -5.98
N THR A 137 -15.62 2.17 -5.99
CA THR A 137 -16.58 2.41 -7.08
C THR A 137 -17.20 3.80 -7.00
N THR A 138 -17.56 4.24 -5.80
CA THR A 138 -18.18 5.55 -5.58
C THR A 138 -17.21 6.62 -5.07
N GLY A 139 -15.98 6.23 -4.73
CA GLY A 139 -15.00 7.12 -4.10
C GLY A 139 -15.49 7.62 -2.74
N ARG A 140 -16.05 6.73 -1.91
CA ARG A 140 -16.60 7.11 -0.60
C ARG A 140 -15.97 6.31 0.53
N VAL A 141 -15.80 6.95 1.67
CA VAL A 141 -15.37 6.31 2.92
C VAL A 141 -16.41 6.67 3.97
N ASP A 142 -17.07 5.68 4.56
CA ASP A 142 -18.11 5.90 5.58
C ASP A 142 -19.22 6.87 5.10
N GLY A 143 -19.58 6.80 3.81
CA GLY A 143 -20.55 7.70 3.17
C GLY A 143 -20.03 9.10 2.82
N SER A 144 -18.83 9.46 3.24
CA SER A 144 -18.20 10.74 2.91
C SER A 144 -17.48 10.66 1.55
N PRO A 145 -17.65 11.63 0.64
CA PRO A 145 -16.91 11.65 -0.62
C PRO A 145 -15.42 11.85 -0.34
N VAL A 146 -14.58 10.98 -0.89
CA VAL A 146 -13.14 11.04 -0.76
C VAL A 146 -12.48 11.04 -2.12
N ARG A 147 -11.35 11.71 -2.24
CA ARG A 147 -10.57 11.68 -3.47
C ARG A 147 -9.60 10.50 -3.37
N ALA A 148 -10.08 9.31 -3.73
CA ALA A 148 -9.27 8.11 -3.81
C ALA A 148 -8.61 8.00 -5.18
N THR A 149 -7.30 7.80 -5.18
CA THR A 149 -6.50 7.55 -6.37
C THR A 149 -5.87 6.17 -6.23
N ALA A 150 -5.96 5.36 -7.29
CA ALA A 150 -5.14 4.15 -7.36
C ALA A 150 -3.66 4.59 -7.35
N VAL A 151 -2.85 3.91 -6.56
CA VAL A 151 -1.41 4.14 -6.55
C VAL A 151 -0.81 3.15 -7.53
N ASP A 152 -0.58 3.62 -8.74
CA ASP A 152 0.25 2.95 -9.73
C ASP A 152 1.70 3.47 -9.60
N ALA A 153 2.70 2.61 -9.78
CA ALA A 153 4.08 2.93 -9.41
C ALA A 153 4.74 3.99 -10.31
N ALA A 154 4.23 4.24 -11.52
CA ALA A 154 4.71 5.32 -12.40
C ALA A 154 4.34 6.71 -11.87
N GLY A 155 3.54 6.81 -10.81
CA GLY A 155 3.18 8.07 -10.20
C GLY A 155 2.05 8.77 -10.96
N ASN A 156 0.90 8.83 -10.30
CA ASN A 156 -0.07 9.92 -10.34
C ASN A 156 0.03 10.90 -11.54
N GLY A 157 -0.49 10.48 -12.69
CA GLY A 157 -1.09 11.39 -13.68
C GLY A 157 -2.61 11.21 -13.57
N SER A 158 -3.44 12.24 -13.43
CA SER A 158 -3.35 13.59 -14.00
C SER A 158 -4.05 14.63 -13.12
#